data_AF-A0A4Q8ANB5-F1
#
_entry.id   AF-A0A4Q8ANB5-F1
#
_cell.length_a   1.000
_cell.length_b   1.000
_cell.length_c   1.000
_cell.angle_alpha   90.00
_cell.angle_beta   90.00
_cell.angle_gamma   90.00
#
_symmetry.space_group_name_H-M   'P 1'
#
loop_
_entity.id
_entity.type
_entity.pdbx_description
1 polymer ?
#
loop_
_entity_poly.entity_id
_entity_poly.type
_entity_poly.pdbx_seq_one_letter_code
_entity_poly.pdbx_strand_id
1 'polypeptide(L)'
;MIIALWIVTALLAALFVMAGSMKAVTPYGTVREKMAWVESVNPPQLKTIGILEVLGALGLVLPAATGIAPWLTPIAAFGLFVMMVVAVALHVRRKESATPSIVLGIIALVVGIGWLVFA
;
A
#
# COMPACT_ATOMS: atom_id res chain seq x y z
N MET A 1 17.60 16.48 -0.56
CA MET A 1 16.24 16.23 -1.09
C MET A 1 15.97 14.74 -1.36
N ILE A 2 16.93 13.95 -1.88
CA ILE A 2 16.74 12.49 -2.07
C ILE A 2 16.61 11.70 -0.75
N ILE A 3 17.34 12.09 0.31
CA ILE A 3 17.33 11.38 1.61
C ILE A 3 15.92 11.39 2.22
N ALA A 4 15.23 12.54 2.19
CA ALA A 4 13.87 12.65 2.70
C ALA A 4 12.90 11.75 1.90
N LEU A 5 13.02 11.72 0.56
CA LEU A 5 12.22 10.84 -0.29
C LEU A 5 12.46 9.36 0.06
N TRP A 6 13.71 8.96 0.27
CA TRP A 6 14.06 7.61 0.70
C TRP A 6 13.48 7.25 2.07
N ILE A 7 13.54 8.16 3.04
CA ILE A 7 12.96 7.94 4.38
C ILE A 7 11.45 7.71 4.26
N VAL A 8 10.73 8.57 3.53
CA VAL A 8 9.28 8.42 3.35
C VAL A 8 8.95 7.14 2.57
N THR A 9 9.74 6.81 1.54
CA THR A 9 9.57 5.58 0.75
C THR A 9 9.75 4.34 1.62
N ALA A 10 10.80 4.30 2.45
CA ALA A 10 11.07 3.18 3.35
C ALA A 10 9.99 3.02 4.43
N LEU A 11 9.52 4.13 5.01
CA LEU A 11 8.43 4.10 5.99
C LEU A 11 7.12 3.63 5.35
N LEU A 12 6.78 4.13 4.16
CA LEU A 12 5.61 3.71 3.41
C LEU A 12 5.68 2.20 3.09
N ALA A 13 6.83 1.73 2.61
CA ALA A 13 7.06 0.32 2.34
C ALA A 13 6.91 -0.54 3.61
N ALA A 14 7.48 -0.12 4.74
CA ALA A 14 7.35 -0.84 6.00
C ALA A 14 5.88 -0.99 6.45
N LEU A 15 5.09 0.09 6.32
CA LEU A 15 3.66 0.07 6.64
C LEU A 15 2.89 -0.91 5.75
N PHE A 16 3.16 -0.90 4.44
CA PHE A 16 2.51 -1.81 3.50
C PHE A 16 2.97 -3.27 3.62
N VAL A 17 4.24 -3.53 3.93
CA VAL A 17 4.72 -4.89 4.26
C VAL A 17 3.99 -5.39 5.50
N MET A 18 3.90 -4.59 6.55
CA MET A 18 3.22 -4.98 7.79
C MET A 18 1.72 -5.23 7.55
N ALA A 19 1.02 -4.30 6.91
CA ALA A 19 -0.41 -4.42 6.64
C ALA A 19 -0.70 -5.59 5.68
N GLY A 20 0.06 -5.70 4.59
CA GLY A 20 -0.14 -6.70 3.56
C GLY A 20 0.19 -8.11 4.05
N SER A 21 1.30 -8.28 4.78
CA SER A 21 1.66 -9.57 5.37
C SER A 21 0.61 -10.04 6.37
N MET A 22 0.11 -9.15 7.24
CA MET A 22 -0.97 -9.46 8.17
C MET A 22 -2.21 -9.97 7.43
N LYS A 23 -2.63 -9.32 6.33
CA LYS A 23 -3.78 -9.77 5.52
C LYS A 23 -3.53 -11.09 4.79
N ALA A 24 -2.31 -11.32 4.32
CA ALA A 24 -1.96 -12.51 3.53
C ALA A 24 -1.83 -13.78 4.39
N VAL A 25 -1.28 -13.65 5.62
CA VAL A 25 -0.93 -14.80 6.47
C VAL A 25 -1.93 -15.08 7.59
N THR A 26 -2.68 -14.07 8.03
CA THR A 26 -3.63 -14.22 9.14
C THR A 26 -4.91 -14.92 8.66
N PRO A 27 -5.47 -15.87 9.44
CA PRO A 27 -6.76 -16.47 9.11
C PRO A 27 -7.87 -15.44 8.95
N TYR A 28 -8.72 -15.62 7.95
CA TYR A 28 -9.78 -14.67 7.59
C TYR A 28 -10.69 -14.30 8.77
N GLY A 29 -11.06 -15.27 9.61
CA GLY A 29 -11.89 -15.02 10.80
C GLY A 29 -11.27 -14.01 11.77
N THR A 30 -9.97 -14.16 12.05
CA THR A 30 -9.23 -13.25 12.94
C THR A 30 -9.09 -11.84 12.36
N VAL A 31 -8.91 -11.71 11.04
CA VAL A 31 -8.87 -10.38 10.41
C VAL A 31 -10.26 -9.75 10.41
N ARG A 32 -11.31 -10.53 10.13
CA ARG A 32 -12.71 -10.07 10.15
C ARG A 32 -13.13 -9.51 11.51
N GLU A 33 -12.72 -10.14 12.61
CA GLU A 33 -13.01 -9.65 13.96
C GLU A 33 -12.40 -8.28 14.26
N LYS A 34 -11.24 -7.97 13.66
CA LYS A 34 -10.52 -6.71 13.88
C LYS A 34 -10.87 -5.64 12.84
N MET A 35 -11.32 -6.05 11.66
CA MET A 35 -11.53 -5.19 10.51
C MET A 35 -12.88 -5.50 9.88
N ALA A 36 -13.90 -4.74 10.28
CA ALA A 36 -15.27 -4.94 9.79
C ALA A 36 -15.39 -4.87 8.26
N TRP A 37 -14.51 -4.12 7.58
CA TRP A 37 -14.51 -4.01 6.12
C TRP A 37 -14.27 -5.35 5.41
N VAL A 38 -13.59 -6.29 6.07
CA VAL A 38 -13.28 -7.62 5.52
C VAL A 38 -14.53 -8.39 5.14
N GLU A 39 -15.68 -8.11 5.77
CA GLU A 39 -16.96 -8.74 5.41
C GLU A 39 -17.42 -8.46 3.97
N SER A 40 -16.88 -7.42 3.34
CA SER A 40 -17.18 -7.06 1.95
C SER A 40 -16.35 -7.83 0.91
N VAL A 41 -15.39 -8.65 1.35
CA VAL A 41 -14.52 -9.44 0.48
C VAL A 41 -14.50 -10.90 0.90
N ASN A 42 -14.24 -11.80 -0.03
CA ASN A 42 -14.05 -13.22 0.28
C ASN A 42 -12.60 -13.50 0.73
N PRO A 43 -12.31 -14.67 1.34
CA PRO A 43 -10.96 -14.98 1.83
C PRO A 43 -9.87 -14.94 0.74
N PRO A 44 -10.09 -15.44 -0.49
CA PRO A 44 -9.12 -15.26 -1.58
C PRO A 44 -8.83 -13.78 -1.88
N GLN A 45 -9.86 -12.94 -1.99
CA GLN A 45 -9.70 -11.50 -2.24
C GLN A 45 -8.89 -10.82 -1.14
N LEU A 46 -9.15 -11.12 0.13
CA LEU A 46 -8.37 -10.58 1.25
C LEU A 46 -6.88 -10.93 1.11
N LYS A 47 -6.57 -12.20 0.78
CA LYS A 47 -5.19 -12.63 0.58
C LYS A 47 -4.55 -11.96 -0.63
N THR A 48 -5.27 -11.83 -1.73
CA THR A 48 -4.78 -11.13 -2.92
C THR A 48 -4.45 -9.68 -2.61
N ILE A 49 -5.31 -8.96 -1.88
CA ILE A 49 -5.05 -7.58 -1.44
C ILE A 49 -3.75 -7.54 -0.61
N GLY A 50 -3.60 -8.45 0.36
CA GLY A 50 -2.41 -8.51 1.19
C GLY A 50 -1.13 -8.76 0.39
N ILE A 51 -1.17 -9.69 -0.57
CA ILE A 51 -0.03 -9.98 -1.46
C ILE A 51 0.31 -8.76 -2.33
N LEU A 52 -0.69 -8.08 -2.90
CA LEU A 52 -0.48 -6.89 -3.72
C LEU A 52 0.13 -5.73 -2.92
N GLU A 53 -0.27 -5.55 -1.66
CA GLU A 53 0.35 -4.56 -0.76
C GLU A 53 1.82 -4.88 -0.50
N VAL A 54 2.16 -6.15 -0.23
CA VAL A 54 3.56 -6.56 -0.05
C VAL A 54 4.36 -6.38 -1.33
N LEU A 55 3.83 -6.80 -2.49
CA LEU A 55 4.50 -6.63 -3.78
C LEU A 55 4.71 -5.15 -4.12
N GLY A 56 3.71 -4.30 -3.86
CA GLY A 56 3.84 -2.84 -4.02
C GLY A 56 4.92 -2.26 -3.10
N ALA A 57 4.99 -2.71 -1.85
CA ALA A 57 6.01 -2.26 -0.91
C ALA A 57 7.43 -2.70 -1.32
N LEU A 58 7.59 -3.93 -1.81
CA LEU A 58 8.86 -4.40 -2.35
C LEU A 58 9.22 -3.62 -3.63
N GLY A 59 8.25 -3.35 -4.49
CA GLY A 59 8.40 -2.55 -5.70
C GLY A 59 8.77 -1.09 -5.42
N LEU A 60 8.41 -0.54 -4.24
CA LEU A 60 8.83 0.80 -3.83
C LEU A 60 10.32 0.90 -3.51
N VAL A 61 10.95 -0.20 -3.07
CA VAL A 61 12.31 -0.15 -2.50
C VAL A 61 13.32 -0.87 -3.37
N LEU A 62 13.02 -2.10 -3.80
CA LEU A 62 13.99 -2.96 -4.49
C LEU A 62 14.50 -2.36 -5.81
N PRO A 63 13.67 -1.83 -6.72
CA PRO A 63 14.14 -1.33 -8.01
C PRO A 63 15.08 -0.12 -7.85
N ALA A 64 14.70 0.83 -6.99
CA ALA A 64 15.53 1.99 -6.69
C ALA A 64 16.81 1.63 -5.92
N ALA A 65 16.76 0.66 -4.99
CA ALA A 65 17.91 0.30 -4.16
C ALA A 65 18.94 -0.55 -4.91
N THR A 66 18.47 -1.40 -5.84
CA THR A 66 19.33 -2.27 -6.64
C THR A 66 19.78 -1.61 -7.95
N GLY A 67 19.12 -0.53 -8.37
CA GLY A 67 19.34 0.11 -9.67
C GLY A 67 18.74 -0.65 -10.85
N ILE A 68 18.02 -1.76 -10.61
CA ILE A 68 17.42 -2.58 -11.65
C ILE A 68 16.00 -2.07 -11.92
N ALA A 69 15.77 -1.58 -13.15
CA ALA A 69 14.50 -0.98 -13.58
C ALA A 69 13.89 0.03 -12.56
N PRO A 70 14.60 1.12 -12.19
CA PRO A 70 14.14 2.06 -11.15
C PRO A 70 12.77 2.71 -11.42
N TRP A 71 12.35 2.77 -12.69
CA TRP A 71 11.03 3.24 -13.10
C TRP A 71 9.86 2.40 -12.55
N LEU A 72 10.14 1.19 -12.05
CA LEU A 72 9.14 0.38 -11.33
C LEU A 72 8.78 0.96 -9.96
N THR A 73 9.67 1.73 -9.33
CA THR A 73 9.42 2.38 -8.03
C THR A 73 8.24 3.35 -8.09
N PRO A 74 8.19 4.36 -8.99
CA PRO A 74 7.02 5.22 -9.09
C PRO A 74 5.77 4.47 -9.52
N ILE A 75 5.88 3.43 -10.35
CA ILE A 75 4.72 2.58 -10.72
C ILE A 75 4.16 1.85 -9.50
N ALA A 76 5.01 1.26 -8.66
CA ALA A 76 4.59 0.62 -7.43
C ALA A 76 3.88 1.62 -6.49
N ALA A 77 4.41 2.84 -6.38
CA ALA A 77 3.79 3.92 -5.62
C ALA A 77 2.38 4.26 -6.15
N PHE A 78 2.21 4.43 -7.46
CA PHE A 78 0.89 4.69 -8.04
C PHE A 78 -0.06 3.49 -7.93
N GLY A 79 0.45 2.26 -8.03
CA GLY A 79 -0.34 1.05 -7.80
C GLY A 79 -0.90 0.99 -6.37
N LEU A 80 -0.06 1.28 -5.37
CA LEU A 80 -0.49 1.42 -3.98
C LEU A 80 -1.50 2.57 -3.80
N PHE A 81 -1.29 3.71 -4.45
CA PHE A 81 -2.24 4.82 -4.45
C PHE A 81 -3.62 4.39 -4.99
N VAL A 82 -3.66 3.71 -6.14
CA VAL A 82 -4.92 3.21 -6.72
C VAL A 82 -5.63 2.25 -5.77
N MET A 83 -4.90 1.34 -5.11
CA MET A 83 -5.49 0.47 -4.09
C MET A 83 -6.08 1.26 -2.93
N MET A 84 -5.40 2.32 -2.47
CA MET A 84 -5.91 3.17 -1.41
C MET A 84 -7.17 3.93 -1.84
N VAL A 85 -7.27 4.38 -3.10
CA VAL A 85 -8.50 5.00 -3.64
C VAL A 85 -9.68 4.02 -3.59
N VAL A 86 -9.46 2.76 -3.97
CA VAL A 86 -10.48 1.72 -3.87
C VAL A 86 -10.86 1.47 -2.40
N ALA A 87 -9.88 1.42 -1.49
CA ALA A 87 -10.13 1.26 -0.06
C ALA A 87 -10.94 2.43 0.54
N VAL A 88 -10.64 3.67 0.13
CA VAL A 88 -11.43 4.86 0.52
C VAL A 88 -12.87 4.71 0.07
N ALA A 89 -13.11 4.35 -1.19
CA ALA A 89 -14.46 4.16 -1.71
C ALA A 89 -15.23 3.08 -0.91
N LEU A 90 -14.55 2.01 -0.50
CA LEU A 90 -15.11 0.93 0.30
C LEU A 90 -15.48 1.39 1.73
N HIS A 91 -14.57 2.08 2.42
CA HIS A 91 -14.86 2.62 3.76
C HIS A 91 -15.96 3.67 3.75
N VAL A 92 -15.98 4.56 2.76
CA VAL A 92 -17.06 5.57 2.60
C VAL A 92 -18.41 4.90 2.39
N ARG A 93 -18.50 3.87 1.52
CA ARG A 93 -19.74 3.10 1.31
C ARG A 93 -20.23 2.42 2.58
N ARG A 94 -19.32 1.99 3.46
CA ARG A 94 -19.63 1.36 4.74
C ARG A 94 -19.82 2.37 5.88
N LYS A 95 -19.74 3.68 5.60
CA LYS A 95 -19.82 4.77 6.61
C LYS A 95 -18.77 4.62 7.72
N GLU A 96 -17.60 4.10 7.38
CA GLU A 96 -16.44 3.96 8.25
C GLU A 96 -15.40 5.06 7.99
N SER A 97 -14.47 5.24 8.93
CA SER A 97 -13.36 6.17 8.73
C SER A 97 -12.44 5.69 7.59
N ALA A 98 -12.34 6.51 6.54
CA ALA A 98 -11.41 6.29 5.43
C ALA A 98 -10.03 6.93 5.68
N THR A 99 -9.81 7.55 6.84
CA THR A 99 -8.62 8.36 7.14
C THR A 99 -7.30 7.61 6.90
N PRO A 100 -7.11 6.35 7.34
CA PRO A 100 -5.86 5.63 7.09
C PRO A 100 -5.58 5.44 5.59
N SER A 101 -6.60 5.06 4.82
CA SER A 101 -6.47 4.88 3.37
C SER A 101 -6.20 6.20 2.66
N ILE A 102 -6.82 7.31 3.08
CA ILE A 102 -6.54 8.65 2.53
C ILE A 102 -5.08 9.03 2.78
N VAL A 103 -4.62 8.92 4.02
CA VAL A 103 -3.25 9.30 4.40
C VAL A 103 -2.22 8.46 3.65
N LEU A 104 -2.37 7.13 3.66
CA LEU A 104 -1.46 6.23 2.94
C LEU A 104 -1.50 6.49 1.43
N GLY A 105 -2.67 6.76 0.87
CA GLY A 105 -2.84 7.10 -0.54
C GLY A 105 -2.09 8.38 -0.90
N ILE A 106 -2.27 9.45 -0.14
CA ILE A 106 -1.57 10.72 -0.37
C ILE A 106 -0.05 10.54 -0.29
N ILE A 107 0.44 9.80 0.71
CA ILE A 107 1.88 9.54 0.84
C ILE A 107 2.38 8.75 -0.37
N ALA A 108 1.65 7.72 -0.81
CA ALA A 108 2.01 6.94 -2.00
C ALA A 108 2.04 7.80 -3.28
N LEU A 109 1.07 8.71 -3.44
CA LEU A 109 1.03 9.66 -4.55
C LEU A 109 2.26 10.59 -4.54
N VAL A 110 2.57 11.16 -3.37
CA VAL A 110 3.72 12.07 -3.19
C VAL A 110 5.03 11.34 -3.44
N VAL A 111 5.18 10.09 -2.96
CA VAL A 111 6.35 9.26 -3.22
C VAL A 111 6.49 8.98 -4.72
N GLY A 112 5.40 8.60 -5.41
CA GLY A 112 5.42 8.34 -6.84
C GLY A 112 5.84 9.56 -7.66
N ILE A 113 5.28 10.73 -7.36
CA ILE A 113 5.66 11.99 -7.99
C ILE A 113 7.12 12.35 -7.65
N GLY A 114 7.52 12.20 -6.39
CA GLY A 114 8.88 12.49 -5.94
C GLY A 114 9.94 11.68 -6.69
N TRP A 115 9.68 10.40 -6.94
CA TRP A 115 10.56 9.54 -7.74
C TRP A 115 10.58 9.89 -9.23
N LEU A 116 9.55 10.53 -9.78
CA LEU A 116 9.57 11.01 -11.17
C LEU A 116 10.29 12.36 -11.34
N VAL A 117 10.29 13.19 -10.29
CA VAL A 117 10.81 14.57 -10.35
C VAL A 117 12.26 14.65 -9.88
N PHE A 118 12.67 13.83 -8.90
CA PHE A 118 13.96 13.96 -8.21
C PHE A 118 14.95 12.83 -8.43
N ALA A 119 14.59 11.77 -9.18
CA ALA A 119 15.45 10.64 -9.48
C ALA A 119 15.65 10.50 -11.00
#